data_AF-A0A2A2JSY9-F1
#
_entry.id   AF-A0A2A2JSY9-F1
#
_cell.length_a   1.000
_cell.length_b   1.000
_cell.length_c   1.000
_cell.angle_alpha   90.00
_cell.angle_beta   90.00
_cell.angle_gamma   90.00
#
_symmetry.space_group_name_H-M   'P 1'
#
loop_
_entity.id
_entity.type
_entity.pdbx_description
1 polymer ?
#
loop_
_entity_poly.entity_id
_entity_poly.type
_entity_poly.pdbx_seq_one_letter_code
_entity_poly.pdbx_strand_id
1 'polypeptide(L)'
;MIKIYGFIAVAILLTIGVTLLGKHHSERRHKVARPLTIDDMHSRHSRHLIDAIDAERIKQNLRALTKHPHVAGTDANKRVAEIIQQMWKEAGLEAYAAPGTVTSDVVYVNYGTTTDYTHLKNMGISVKGKIAMMRYGNGFRGNKISMAQQNGAIGAILFSDPEEVAPTGVDPGKLSTS
;
A
#
# COMPACT_ATOMS: atom_id res chain seq x y z
N MET A 1 10.85 54.20 49.41
CA MET A 1 9.60 54.19 48.60
C MET A 1 9.84 54.04 47.10
N ILE A 2 10.79 54.76 46.48
CA ILE A 2 11.06 54.72 45.02
C ILE A 2 11.38 53.31 44.46
N LYS A 3 12.08 52.46 45.20
CA LYS A 3 12.43 51.09 44.76
C LYS A 3 11.23 50.13 44.62
N ILE A 4 10.16 50.34 45.39
CA ILE A 4 8.95 49.50 45.35
C ILE A 4 8.11 49.81 44.10
N TYR A 5 7.98 51.08 43.73
CA TYR A 5 7.28 51.48 42.52
C TYR A 5 7.97 50.98 41.24
N GLY A 6 9.30 50.90 41.24
CA GLY A 6 10.05 50.28 40.14
C GLY A 6 9.71 48.79 39.96
N PHE A 7 9.59 48.04 41.06
CA PHE A 7 9.25 46.62 41.00
C PHE A 7 7.81 46.39 40.52
N ILE A 8 6.87 47.22 41.00
CA ILE A 8 5.47 47.17 40.57
C ILE A 8 5.33 47.52 39.08
N ALA A 9 6.05 48.55 38.60
CA ALA A 9 6.02 48.93 37.19
C ALA A 9 6.55 47.83 36.26
N VAL A 10 7.64 47.14 36.66
CA VAL A 10 8.17 46.00 35.91
C VAL A 10 7.20 44.81 35.90
N ALA A 11 6.54 44.53 37.03
CA ALA A 11 5.55 43.45 37.10
C ALA A 11 4.33 43.71 36.21
N ILE A 12 3.86 44.96 36.12
CA ILE A 12 2.75 45.37 35.24
C ILE A 12 3.16 45.26 33.77
N LEU A 13 4.37 45.69 33.40
CA LEU A 13 4.86 45.57 32.02
C LEU A 13 5.03 44.12 31.58
N LEU A 14 5.52 43.24 32.46
CA LEU A 14 5.64 41.81 32.17
C LEU A 14 4.27 41.14 31.99
N THR A 15 3.28 41.46 32.82
CA THR A 15 1.93 40.92 32.68
C THR A 15 1.28 41.38 31.38
N ILE A 16 1.39 42.65 31.02
CA ILE A 16 0.88 43.17 29.74
C ILE A 16 1.58 42.48 28.56
N GLY A 17 2.91 42.33 28.61
CA GLY A 17 3.69 41.67 27.57
C GLY A 17 3.28 40.21 27.35
N VAL A 18 3.10 39.44 28.42
CA VAL A 18 2.67 38.03 28.35
C VAL A 18 1.25 37.92 27.79
N THR A 19 0.35 38.82 28.19
CA THR A 19 -1.04 38.81 27.69
C THR A 19 -1.11 39.13 26.20
N LEU A 20 -0.33 40.12 25.74
CA LEU A 20 -0.24 40.48 24.33
C LEU A 20 0.41 39.38 23.48
N LEU A 21 1.47 38.74 23.99
CA LEU A 21 2.13 37.63 23.32
C LEU A 21 1.19 36.41 23.21
N GLY A 22 0.43 36.13 24.28
CA GLY A 22 -0.60 35.10 24.28
C GLY A 22 -1.69 35.34 23.24
N LYS A 23 -2.21 36.57 23.13
CA LYS A 23 -3.17 36.93 22.07
C LYS A 23 -2.57 36.81 20.68
N HIS A 24 -1.36 37.33 20.46
CA HIS A 24 -0.70 37.28 19.15
C HIS A 24 -0.44 35.83 18.68
N HIS A 25 -0.08 34.92 19.58
CA HIS A 25 0.05 33.50 19.27
C HIS A 25 -1.29 32.77 19.15
N SER A 26 -2.31 33.16 19.93
CA SER A 26 -3.66 32.59 19.85
C SER A 26 -4.39 32.92 18.55
N GLU A 27 -4.11 34.08 17.93
CA GLU A 27 -4.71 34.47 16.65
C GLU A 27 -4.12 33.72 15.46
N ARG A 28 -2.93 33.11 15.61
CA ARG A 28 -2.38 32.15 14.65
C ARG A 28 -2.97 30.76 14.89
N ARG A 29 -4.29 30.64 14.82
CA ARG A 29 -4.91 29.32 14.61
C ARG A 29 -4.37 28.80 13.29
N HIS A 30 -3.52 27.77 13.34
CA HIS A 30 -3.33 26.91 12.19
C HIS A 30 -4.73 26.57 11.67
N LYS A 31 -5.01 26.89 10.41
CA LYS A 31 -6.19 26.36 9.74
C LYS A 31 -6.04 24.85 9.87
N VAL A 32 -6.79 24.24 10.79
CA VAL A 32 -6.84 22.80 10.92
C VAL A 32 -7.27 22.34 9.54
N ALA A 33 -6.37 21.64 8.84
CA ALA A 33 -6.69 21.10 7.53
C ALA A 33 -7.94 20.26 7.73
N ARG A 34 -9.04 20.65 7.08
CA ARG A 34 -10.26 19.85 7.12
C ARG A 34 -9.88 18.42 6.69
N PRO A 35 -10.38 17.37 7.36
CA PRO A 35 -10.13 16.01 6.90
C PRO A 35 -10.58 15.89 5.44
N LEU A 36 -9.70 15.41 4.57
CA LEU A 36 -10.03 15.15 3.17
C LEU A 36 -11.19 14.14 3.14
N THR A 37 -12.31 14.53 2.55
CA THR A 37 -13.46 13.64 2.37
C THR A 37 -13.26 12.77 1.12
N ILE A 38 -14.02 11.67 1.02
CA ILE A 38 -14.03 10.82 -0.18
C ILE A 38 -14.43 11.65 -1.42
N ASP A 39 -15.37 12.59 -1.28
CA ASP A 39 -15.77 13.52 -2.34
C ASP A 39 -14.62 14.46 -2.78
N ASP A 40 -13.80 14.95 -1.84
CA ASP A 40 -12.62 15.77 -2.15
C ASP A 40 -11.57 14.95 -2.92
N MET A 41 -11.42 13.67 -2.58
CA MET A 41 -10.50 12.74 -3.26
C MET A 41 -10.96 12.45 -4.70
N HIS A 42 -12.26 12.20 -4.91
CA HIS A 42 -12.86 11.97 -6.22
C HIS A 42 -12.80 13.22 -7.11
N SER A 43 -13.05 14.40 -6.56
CA SER A 43 -13.16 15.62 -7.37
C SER A 43 -11.85 16.03 -8.06
N ARG A 44 -10.68 15.79 -7.45
CA ARG A 44 -9.39 16.20 -8.02
C ARG A 44 -8.73 15.08 -8.82
N HIS A 45 -8.67 13.87 -8.26
CA HIS A 45 -7.99 12.76 -8.91
C HIS A 45 -8.80 12.18 -10.06
N SER A 46 -10.14 12.05 -9.93
CA SER A 46 -10.95 11.48 -11.01
C SER A 46 -10.95 12.35 -12.26
N ARG A 47 -10.91 13.69 -12.12
CA ARG A 47 -10.80 14.58 -13.29
C ARG A 47 -9.46 14.42 -14.00
N HIS A 48 -8.35 14.46 -13.27
CA HIS A 48 -7.03 14.20 -13.87
C HIS A 48 -6.95 12.82 -14.54
N LEU A 49 -7.58 11.79 -13.97
CA LEU A 49 -7.65 10.47 -14.57
C LEU A 49 -8.48 10.47 -15.86
N ILE A 50 -9.68 11.07 -15.84
CA ILE A 50 -10.56 11.16 -17.01
C ILE A 50 -9.90 11.98 -18.13
N ASP A 51 -9.27 13.10 -17.79
CA ASP A 51 -8.59 13.99 -18.74
C ASP A 51 -7.34 13.32 -19.34
N ALA A 52 -6.71 12.39 -18.61
CA ALA A 52 -5.58 11.61 -19.10
C ALA A 52 -5.99 10.42 -19.98
N ILE A 53 -7.29 10.08 -20.06
CA ILE A 53 -7.78 9.04 -20.99
C ILE A 53 -7.76 9.61 -22.42
N ASP A 54 -6.87 9.06 -23.22
CA ASP A 54 -6.69 9.45 -24.62
C ASP A 54 -7.24 8.38 -25.56
N ALA A 55 -8.25 8.75 -26.35
CA ALA A 55 -8.90 7.87 -27.31
C ALA A 55 -7.95 7.37 -28.41
N GLU A 56 -6.95 8.17 -28.82
CA GLU A 56 -5.99 7.75 -29.84
C GLU A 56 -5.02 6.71 -29.27
N ARG A 57 -4.58 6.86 -28.00
CA ARG A 57 -3.80 5.82 -27.31
C ARG A 57 -4.59 4.53 -27.15
N ILE A 58 -5.88 4.59 -26.82
CA ILE A 58 -6.75 3.40 -26.75
C ILE A 58 -6.81 2.70 -28.10
N LYS A 59 -7.02 3.44 -29.19
CA LYS A 59 -7.07 2.92 -30.55
C LYS A 59 -5.75 2.28 -30.98
N GLN A 60 -4.62 2.92 -30.67
CA GLN A 60 -3.29 2.37 -30.95
C GLN A 60 -3.03 1.09 -30.15
N ASN A 61 -3.36 1.07 -28.86
CA ASN A 61 -3.26 -0.11 -28.02
C ASN A 61 -4.12 -1.26 -28.56
N LEU A 62 -5.38 -0.99 -28.90
CA LEU A 62 -6.27 -2.01 -29.45
C LEU A 62 -5.70 -2.62 -30.74
N ARG A 63 -5.19 -1.79 -31.67
CA ARG A 63 -4.52 -2.25 -32.90
C ARG A 63 -3.28 -3.10 -32.60
N ALA A 64 -2.47 -2.69 -31.64
CA ALA A 64 -1.25 -3.42 -31.27
C ALA A 64 -1.58 -4.79 -30.65
N LEU A 65 -2.56 -4.84 -29.75
CA LEU A 65 -2.94 -6.05 -29.02
C LEU A 65 -3.71 -7.05 -29.89
N THR A 66 -4.50 -6.58 -30.86
CA THR A 66 -5.36 -7.45 -31.70
C THR A 66 -4.76 -7.80 -33.07
N LYS A 67 -3.51 -7.44 -33.33
CA LYS A 67 -2.84 -7.66 -34.62
C LYS A 67 -2.84 -9.12 -35.07
N HIS A 68 -2.83 -10.06 -34.11
CA HIS A 68 -2.83 -11.49 -34.36
C HIS A 68 -3.77 -12.21 -33.37
N PRO A 69 -4.43 -13.31 -33.77
CA PRO A 69 -5.15 -14.16 -32.82
C PRO A 69 -4.20 -14.63 -31.70
N HIS A 70 -4.59 -14.40 -30.46
CA HIS A 70 -3.76 -14.66 -29.27
C HIS A 70 -4.51 -15.56 -28.28
N VAL A 71 -4.85 -16.77 -28.71
CA VAL A 71 -5.46 -17.78 -27.83
C VAL A 71 -4.49 -18.11 -26.69
N ALA A 72 -5.03 -18.32 -25.49
CA ALA A 72 -4.23 -18.65 -24.31
C ALA A 72 -3.27 -19.82 -24.58
N GLY A 73 -2.03 -19.70 -24.07
CA GLY A 73 -0.97 -20.71 -24.25
C GLY A 73 -0.17 -20.61 -25.56
N THR A 74 -0.56 -19.77 -26.52
CA THR A 74 0.20 -19.58 -27.77
C THR A 74 1.33 -18.56 -27.63
N ASP A 75 2.32 -18.61 -28.54
CA ASP A 75 3.39 -17.59 -28.63
C ASP A 75 2.84 -16.19 -28.89
N ALA A 76 1.71 -16.08 -29.59
CA ALA A 76 1.01 -14.81 -29.78
C ALA A 76 0.49 -14.23 -28.46
N ASN A 77 -0.07 -15.07 -27.58
CA ASN A 77 -0.49 -14.65 -26.24
C ASN A 77 0.69 -14.24 -25.35
N LYS A 78 1.83 -14.92 -25.46
CA LYS A 78 3.07 -14.51 -24.77
C LYS A 78 3.53 -13.12 -25.20
N ARG A 79 3.56 -12.83 -26.51
CA ARG A 79 3.93 -11.51 -27.03
C ARG A 79 3.01 -10.39 -26.52
N VAL A 80 1.71 -10.64 -26.45
CA VAL A 80 0.74 -9.68 -25.88
C VAL A 80 1.06 -9.40 -24.41
N ALA A 81 1.39 -10.43 -23.63
CA ALA A 81 1.79 -10.25 -22.22
C ALA A 81 3.08 -9.42 -22.08
N GLU A 82 4.08 -9.64 -22.93
CA GLU A 82 5.32 -8.86 -22.96
C GLU A 82 5.06 -7.38 -23.30
N ILE A 83 4.18 -7.10 -24.26
CA ILE A 83 3.77 -5.73 -24.61
C ILE A 83 3.11 -5.03 -23.41
N ILE A 84 2.17 -5.70 -22.73
CA ILE A 84 1.49 -5.13 -21.55
C ILE A 84 2.49 -4.89 -20.42
N GLN A 85 3.39 -5.84 -20.17
CA GLN A 85 4.44 -5.70 -19.16
C GLN A 85 5.32 -4.48 -19.45
N GLN A 86 5.72 -4.28 -20.71
CA GLN A 86 6.54 -3.14 -21.12
C GLN A 86 5.78 -1.82 -20.95
N MET A 87 4.52 -1.75 -21.38
CA MET A 87 3.65 -0.57 -21.17
C MET A 87 3.51 -0.21 -19.69
N TRP A 88 3.36 -1.20 -18.82
CA TRP A 88 3.27 -0.98 -17.37
C TRP A 88 4.57 -0.44 -16.79
N LYS A 89 5.72 -1.02 -17.17
CA LYS A 89 7.03 -0.50 -16.76
C LYS A 89 7.23 0.96 -17.19
N GLU A 90 6.92 1.28 -18.44
CA GLU A 90 7.01 2.65 -18.98
C GLU A 90 6.05 3.63 -18.28
N ALA A 91 4.88 3.15 -17.87
CA ALA A 91 3.90 3.92 -17.08
C ALA A 91 4.29 4.07 -15.60
N GLY A 92 5.45 3.54 -15.16
CA GLY A 92 5.89 3.57 -13.76
C GLY A 92 5.11 2.60 -12.86
N LEU A 93 4.39 1.64 -13.45
CA LEU A 93 3.75 0.55 -12.71
C LEU A 93 4.78 -0.56 -12.47
N GLU A 94 5.45 -0.50 -11.33
CA GLU A 94 6.31 -1.59 -10.89
C GLU A 94 5.46 -2.74 -10.32
N ALA A 95 5.60 -3.93 -10.88
CA ALA A 95 5.26 -5.14 -10.14
C ALA A 95 6.33 -5.29 -9.04
N TYR A 96 5.98 -4.97 -7.80
CA TYR A 96 6.89 -4.84 -6.64
C TYR A 96 7.59 -6.14 -6.17
N ALA A 97 7.82 -7.12 -7.04
CA ALA A 97 8.68 -8.27 -6.75
C ALA A 97 9.86 -8.27 -7.71
N ALA A 98 11.07 -8.14 -7.17
CA ALA A 98 12.27 -8.31 -7.96
C ALA A 98 12.27 -9.70 -8.63
N PRO A 99 12.56 -9.80 -9.94
CA PRO A 99 12.76 -11.11 -10.56
C PRO A 99 13.94 -11.81 -9.86
N GLY A 100 13.70 -13.01 -9.34
CA GLY A 100 14.69 -13.74 -8.58
C GLY A 100 14.29 -15.19 -8.40
N THR A 101 15.27 -16.08 -8.31
CA THR A 101 15.07 -17.48 -7.94
C THR A 101 15.71 -17.69 -6.58
N VAL A 102 14.96 -18.23 -5.63
CA VAL A 102 15.43 -18.55 -4.28
C VAL A 102 15.01 -19.96 -3.91
N THR A 103 15.85 -20.67 -3.16
CA THR A 103 15.57 -22.02 -2.66
C THR A 103 15.99 -22.07 -1.20
N SER A 104 15.02 -22.34 -0.32
CA SER A 104 15.21 -22.46 1.12
C SER A 104 13.98 -23.11 1.74
N ASP A 105 14.06 -23.43 3.03
CA ASP A 105 12.93 -23.93 3.80
C ASP A 105 11.77 -22.93 3.82
N VAL A 106 10.56 -23.46 3.96
CA VAL A 106 9.33 -22.67 4.06
C VAL A 106 8.91 -22.56 5.52
N VAL A 107 8.50 -21.37 5.94
CA VAL A 107 7.84 -21.13 7.23
C VAL A 107 6.44 -20.61 6.97
N TYR A 108 5.45 -21.26 7.59
CA TYR A 108 4.07 -20.79 7.56
C TYR A 108 3.89 -19.66 8.58
N VAL A 109 3.41 -18.50 8.12
CA VAL A 109 3.30 -17.27 8.92
C VAL A 109 1.85 -16.81 9.06
N ASN A 110 0.88 -17.71 8.87
CA ASN A 110 -0.55 -17.39 8.94
C ASN A 110 -0.89 -16.21 8.00
N TYR A 111 -1.41 -15.08 8.51
CA TYR A 111 -1.72 -13.92 7.68
C TYR A 111 -0.52 -12.98 7.46
N GLY A 112 0.64 -13.22 8.07
CA GLY A 112 1.80 -12.34 7.94
C GLY A 112 1.64 -10.99 8.65
N THR A 113 0.82 -10.94 9.70
CA THR A 113 0.64 -9.75 10.54
C THR A 113 1.76 -9.62 11.58
N THR A 114 1.90 -8.45 12.20
CA THR A 114 2.85 -8.22 13.30
C THR A 114 2.65 -9.21 14.47
N THR A 115 1.39 -9.56 14.76
CA THR A 115 1.04 -10.54 15.80
C THR A 115 1.54 -11.94 15.42
N ASP A 116 1.39 -12.35 14.15
CA ASP A 116 1.88 -13.65 13.67
C ASP A 116 3.40 -13.77 13.82
N TYR A 117 4.15 -12.73 13.44
CA TYR A 117 5.61 -12.70 13.63
C TYR A 117 6.02 -12.71 15.11
N THR A 118 5.24 -12.06 15.97
CA THR A 118 5.47 -12.09 17.42
C THR A 118 5.25 -13.49 17.99
N HIS A 119 4.21 -14.20 17.56
CA HIS A 119 3.96 -15.59 17.95
C HIS A 119 5.09 -16.53 17.48
N LEU A 120 5.53 -16.41 16.22
CA LEU A 120 6.66 -17.19 15.72
C LEU A 120 7.92 -16.97 16.57
N LYS A 121 8.21 -15.71 16.93
CA LYS A 121 9.33 -15.38 17.80
C LYS A 121 9.20 -16.03 19.19
N ASN A 122 8.02 -16.02 19.78
CA ASN A 122 7.76 -16.67 21.08
C ASN A 122 7.90 -18.20 21.01
N MET A 123 7.64 -18.79 19.84
CA MET A 123 7.85 -20.21 19.57
C MET A 123 9.31 -20.54 19.19
N GLY A 124 10.21 -19.55 19.13
CA GLY A 124 11.59 -19.75 18.71
C GLY A 124 11.76 -20.02 17.20
N ILE A 125 10.75 -19.73 16.39
CA ILE A 125 10.75 -19.94 14.94
C ILE A 125 11.20 -18.65 14.24
N SER A 126 12.22 -18.74 13.39
CA SER A 126 12.74 -17.62 12.61
C SER A 126 12.45 -17.80 11.12
N VAL A 127 12.01 -16.72 10.46
CA VAL A 127 11.86 -16.67 9.00
C VAL A 127 13.13 -16.18 8.29
N LYS A 128 14.18 -15.83 9.03
CA LYS A 128 15.41 -15.28 8.47
C LYS A 128 16.08 -16.30 7.54
N GLY A 129 16.32 -15.92 6.29
CA GLY A 129 16.91 -16.81 5.27
C GLY A 129 15.93 -17.83 4.69
N LYS A 130 14.64 -17.77 5.03
CA LYS A 130 13.59 -18.73 4.62
C LYS A 130 12.54 -18.07 3.73
N ILE A 131 11.66 -18.89 3.16
CA ILE A 131 10.51 -18.44 2.36
C ILE A 131 9.28 -18.36 3.28
N ALA A 132 8.67 -17.19 3.38
CA ALA A 132 7.46 -16.99 4.20
C ALA A 132 6.20 -17.36 3.41
N MET A 133 5.45 -18.37 3.84
CA MET A 133 4.16 -18.74 3.25
C MET A 133 3.02 -18.14 4.07
N MET A 134 2.16 -17.35 3.42
CA MET A 134 1.14 -16.53 4.07
C MET A 134 -0.20 -16.66 3.34
N ARG A 135 -1.29 -16.58 4.10
CA ARG A 135 -2.65 -16.46 3.59
C ARG A 135 -2.94 -15.05 3.09
N TYR A 136 -3.78 -14.93 2.05
CA TYR A 136 -4.52 -13.69 1.78
C TYR A 136 -5.50 -13.37 2.93
N GLY A 137 -6.10 -12.18 2.94
CA GLY A 137 -6.98 -11.72 4.02
C GLY A 137 -6.25 -10.97 5.14
N ASN A 138 -6.99 -10.43 6.11
CA ASN A 138 -6.46 -9.73 7.30
C ASN A 138 -5.35 -8.69 7.01
N GLY A 139 -5.65 -7.72 6.14
CA GLY A 139 -4.79 -6.57 5.83
C GLY A 139 -4.27 -6.53 4.39
N PHE A 140 -3.50 -5.49 4.07
CA PHE A 140 -3.00 -5.25 2.71
C PHE A 140 -1.83 -6.17 2.36
N ARG A 141 -1.86 -6.77 1.16
CA ARG A 141 -0.83 -7.70 0.66
C ARG A 141 0.60 -7.14 0.70
N GLY A 142 0.78 -5.85 0.42
CA GLY A 142 2.09 -5.20 0.44
C GLY A 142 2.70 -5.14 1.84
N ASN A 143 1.88 -4.96 2.88
CA ASN A 143 2.36 -4.94 4.26
C ASN A 143 2.92 -6.31 4.68
N LYS A 144 2.30 -7.39 4.20
CA LYS A 144 2.75 -8.78 4.48
C LYS A 144 4.14 -9.04 3.89
N ILE A 145 4.36 -8.62 2.64
CA ILE A 145 5.66 -8.70 1.98
C ILE A 145 6.71 -7.87 2.72
N SER A 146 6.36 -6.63 3.09
CA SER A 146 7.24 -5.75 3.86
C SER A 146 7.62 -6.37 5.21
N MET A 147 6.67 -6.99 5.93
CA MET A 147 6.95 -7.70 7.18
C MET A 147 7.85 -8.92 6.98
N ALA A 148 7.62 -9.72 5.95
CA ALA A 148 8.48 -10.86 5.64
C ALA A 148 9.93 -10.40 5.39
N GLN A 149 10.11 -9.36 4.60
CA GLN A 149 11.42 -8.77 4.33
C GLN A 149 12.07 -8.21 5.60
N GLN A 150 11.34 -7.46 6.42
CA GLN A 150 11.85 -6.88 7.67
C GLN A 150 12.29 -7.94 8.68
N ASN A 151 11.66 -9.13 8.66
CA ASN A 151 12.04 -10.28 9.49
C ASN A 151 13.11 -11.16 8.82
N GLY A 152 13.63 -10.77 7.65
CA GLY A 152 14.76 -11.40 6.97
C GLY A 152 14.39 -12.57 6.07
N ALA A 153 13.12 -12.72 5.70
CA ALA A 153 12.72 -13.70 4.69
C ALA A 153 13.33 -13.35 3.33
N ILE A 154 13.69 -14.38 2.55
CA ILE A 154 14.31 -14.21 1.22
C ILE A 154 13.30 -14.37 0.08
N GLY A 155 12.06 -14.73 0.42
CA GLY A 155 10.95 -14.87 -0.51
C GLY A 155 9.63 -14.97 0.25
N ALA A 156 8.52 -14.77 -0.46
CA ALA A 156 7.18 -14.89 0.11
C ALA A 156 6.23 -15.56 -0.89
N ILE A 157 5.37 -16.45 -0.39
CA ILE A 157 4.28 -17.08 -1.13
C ILE A 157 2.97 -16.61 -0.49
N LEU A 158 2.07 -16.03 -1.29
CA LEU A 158 0.70 -15.74 -0.86
C LEU A 158 -0.26 -16.71 -1.52
N PHE A 159 -1.14 -17.33 -0.72
CA PHE A 159 -2.19 -18.21 -1.23
C PHE A 159 -3.56 -17.80 -0.66
N SER A 160 -4.61 -18.05 -1.44
CA SER A 160 -6.00 -17.86 -1.00
C SER A 160 -6.46 -19.12 -0.29
N ASP A 161 -6.72 -19.06 1.01
CA ASP A 161 -7.12 -20.24 1.78
C ASP A 161 -8.56 -20.64 1.43
N PRO A 162 -8.82 -21.90 1.02
CA PRO A 162 -10.17 -22.37 0.74
C PRO A 162 -11.17 -22.16 1.88
N GLU A 163 -10.72 -22.21 3.13
CA GLU A 163 -11.58 -21.93 4.29
C GLU A 163 -12.19 -20.50 4.22
N GLU A 164 -11.50 -19.55 3.58
CA GLU A 164 -11.98 -18.18 3.41
C GLU A 164 -12.66 -17.94 2.07
N VAL A 165 -12.07 -18.40 0.97
CA VAL A 165 -12.53 -18.05 -0.38
C VAL A 165 -13.46 -19.09 -1.02
N ALA A 166 -13.50 -20.31 -0.46
CA ALA A 166 -14.36 -21.39 -0.91
C ALA A 166 -14.87 -22.27 0.26
N PRO A 167 -15.49 -21.66 1.30
CA PRO A 167 -15.87 -22.39 2.53
C PRO A 167 -16.90 -23.50 2.28
N THR A 168 -17.71 -23.36 1.24
CA THR A 168 -18.69 -24.35 0.80
C THR A 168 -18.12 -25.38 -0.19
N GLY A 169 -16.82 -25.32 -0.45
CA GLY A 169 -16.15 -26.13 -1.47
C GLY A 169 -16.51 -25.71 -2.90
N VAL A 170 -16.05 -26.52 -3.85
CA VAL A 170 -16.45 -26.44 -5.25
C VAL A 170 -17.80 -27.13 -5.43
N ASP A 171 -18.72 -26.48 -6.14
CA ASP A 171 -19.99 -27.10 -6.55
C ASP A 171 -19.67 -28.33 -7.43
N PRO A 172 -20.00 -29.56 -6.98
CA PRO A 172 -19.71 -30.78 -7.75
C PRO A 172 -20.36 -30.77 -9.14
N GLY A 173 -21.47 -30.04 -9.32
CA GLY A 173 -22.17 -29.89 -10.59
C GLY A 173 -21.46 -28.95 -11.59
N LYS A 174 -20.42 -28.24 -11.17
CA LYS A 174 -19.62 -27.32 -12.02
C LYS A 174 -18.20 -27.82 -12.31
N LEU A 175 -17.85 -29.02 -11.86
CA LEU A 175 -16.63 -29.70 -12.27
C LEU A 175 -16.80 -30.19 -13.71
N SER A 176 -16.62 -29.27 -14.67
CA SER A 176 -16.45 -29.63 -16.08
C SER A 176 -15.17 -30.46 -16.18
N THR A 177 -15.33 -31.74 -16.45
CA THR A 177 -14.25 -32.60 -16.95
C THR A 177 -13.86 -32.09 -18.34
N SER A 178 -12.87 -31.20 -18.38
CA SER A 178 -12.18 -30.79 -19.60
C SER A 178 -10.71 -31.14 -19.49
#